data_AF-A0A9Q2IRU0-F1
#
_entry.id   AF-A0A9Q2IRU0-F1
#
_cell.length_a   1.000
_cell.length_b   1.000
_cell.length_c   1.000
_cell.angle_alpha   90.00
_cell.angle_beta   90.00
_cell.angle_gamma   90.00
#
_symmetry.space_group_name_H-M   'P 1'
#
loop_
_entity.id
_entity.type
_entity.pdbx_description
1 polymer ?
#
loop_
_entity_poly.entity_id
_entity_poly.type
_entity_poly.pdbx_seq_one_letter_code
_entity_poly.pdbx_strand_id
1 'polypeptide(L)'
;MMMAVLFAVAQTLFQCVLLLLLTPLMAWMLEELPRWVNGEAVSGPVRHVRRAGLFWRAAFRQPLAPGMALVLAVSLLSLAVLPAVTTGGALISLANPLLVGILLLVGRLMLGCPSLRDEGRRVLPAVLVLCLTEALIALAAPGADGLGGLCAMLHIEPVPGLEGALGACVLALAISCPPLREDDMLLRLDGMKDRAARDMARQVAQVLNFAWIFLLADLALPISVGLRDAGLSGWFVGLAALLARVLLVVMVLVTLRLTAQERSERLTALFAGVALLLALAGRFAT
;
A
#
# COMPACT_ATOMS: atom_id res chain seq x y z
N MET A 1 6.69 -13.97 28.47
CA MET A 1 6.57 -14.39 27.06
C MET A 1 5.13 -14.37 26.55
N MET A 2 4.20 -15.10 27.17
CA MET A 2 2.78 -15.14 26.75
C MET A 2 2.07 -13.76 26.70
N MET A 3 2.28 -12.91 27.71
CA MET A 3 1.72 -11.54 27.72
C MET A 3 2.24 -10.65 26.58
N ALA A 4 3.50 -10.82 26.18
CA ALA A 4 4.10 -10.04 25.09
C ALA A 4 3.52 -10.46 23.72
N VAL A 5 3.27 -11.76 23.53
CA VAL A 5 2.63 -12.29 22.31
C VAL A 5 1.18 -11.80 22.22
N LEU A 6 0.41 -11.89 23.31
CA LEU A 6 -0.98 -11.40 23.35
C LEU A 6 -1.06 -9.91 23.02
N PHE A 7 -0.14 -9.11 23.55
CA PHE A 7 -0.08 -7.69 23.26
C PHE A 7 0.25 -7.40 21.79
N ALA A 8 1.22 -8.10 21.21
CA ALA A 8 1.56 -7.96 19.78
C ALA A 8 0.39 -8.36 18.86
N VAL A 9 -0.35 -9.42 19.21
CA VAL A 9 -1.55 -9.83 18.47
C VAL A 9 -2.65 -8.78 18.58
N ALA A 10 -2.89 -8.25 19.78
CA ALA A 10 -3.88 -7.19 19.99
C ALA A 10 -3.53 -5.92 19.20
N GLN A 11 -2.24 -5.54 19.17
CA GLN A 11 -1.73 -4.43 18.37
C GLN A 11 -1.97 -4.64 16.87
N THR A 12 -1.65 -5.83 16.35
CA THR A 12 -1.90 -6.17 14.93
C THR A 12 -3.39 -6.12 14.60
N LEU A 13 -4.26 -6.70 15.43
CA LEU A 13 -5.71 -6.65 15.22
C LEU A 13 -6.25 -5.22 15.26
N PHE A 14 -5.81 -4.42 16.22
CA PHE A 14 -6.21 -3.02 16.33
C PHE A 14 -5.75 -2.20 15.12
N GLN A 15 -4.50 -2.39 14.67
CA GLN A 15 -3.99 -1.75 13.45
C GLN A 15 -4.83 -2.16 12.23
N CYS A 16 -5.09 -3.46 12.03
CA CYS A 16 -5.93 -3.92 10.93
C CYS A 16 -7.31 -3.26 10.92
N VAL A 17 -7.98 -3.24 12.08
CA VAL A 17 -9.31 -2.59 12.20
C VAL A 17 -9.21 -1.11 11.86
N LEU A 18 -8.20 -0.41 12.38
CA LEU A 18 -7.98 1.01 12.09
C LEU A 18 -7.76 1.25 10.57
N LEU A 19 -6.89 0.49 9.92
CA LEU A 19 -6.62 0.61 8.49
C LEU A 19 -7.87 0.29 7.63
N LEU A 20 -8.65 -0.71 8.05
CA LEU A 20 -9.94 -1.03 7.42
C LEU A 20 -10.99 0.07 7.60
N LEU A 21 -10.98 0.80 8.72
CA LEU A 21 -11.85 1.96 8.91
C LEU A 21 -11.43 3.17 8.06
N LEU A 22 -10.14 3.29 7.72
CA LEU A 22 -9.62 4.35 6.84
C LEU A 22 -9.89 4.08 5.35
N THR A 23 -10.01 2.81 4.96
CA THR A 23 -10.35 2.33 3.60
C THR A 23 -11.43 3.19 2.89
N PRO A 24 -12.65 3.40 3.42
CA PRO A 24 -13.67 4.17 2.72
C PRO A 24 -13.30 5.65 2.51
N LEU A 25 -12.58 6.26 3.45
CA LEU A 25 -12.11 7.64 3.31
C LEU A 25 -11.05 7.73 2.20
N MET A 26 -10.12 6.77 2.16
CA MET A 26 -9.11 6.70 1.13
C MET A 26 -9.71 6.43 -0.25
N ALA A 27 -10.79 5.63 -0.33
CA ALA A 27 -11.52 5.40 -1.58
C ALA A 27 -12.08 6.71 -2.14
N TRP A 28 -12.69 7.50 -1.26
CA TRP A 28 -13.17 8.82 -1.62
C TRP A 28 -12.02 9.73 -2.09
N MET A 29 -10.87 9.73 -1.40
CA MET A 29 -9.74 10.56 -1.79
C MET A 29 -9.13 10.16 -3.15
N LEU A 30 -9.12 8.88 -3.52
CA LEU A 30 -8.59 8.45 -4.82
C LEU A 30 -9.58 8.68 -5.97
N GLU A 31 -10.86 8.43 -5.73
CA GLU A 31 -11.90 8.48 -6.75
C GLU A 31 -12.40 9.90 -7.00
N GLU A 32 -12.72 10.64 -5.93
CA GLU A 32 -13.44 11.91 -5.98
C GLU A 32 -12.51 13.14 -5.83
N LEU A 33 -11.42 13.06 -5.06
CA LEU A 33 -10.53 14.22 -4.86
C LEU A 33 -9.96 14.80 -6.17
N PRO A 34 -9.46 14.00 -7.14
CA PRO A 34 -8.98 14.54 -8.42
C PRO A 34 -10.07 15.31 -9.18
N ARG A 35 -11.31 14.83 -9.11
CA ARG A 35 -12.47 15.44 -9.78
C ARG A 35 -12.86 16.74 -9.09
N TRP A 36 -12.86 16.73 -7.75
CA TRP A 36 -13.11 17.91 -6.94
C TRP A 36 -12.05 19.01 -7.17
N VAL A 37 -10.76 18.64 -7.27
CA VAL A 37 -9.67 19.56 -7.61
C VAL A 37 -9.86 20.16 -9.02
N ASN A 38 -10.43 19.40 -9.95
CA ASN A 38 -10.83 19.89 -11.27
C ASN A 38 -12.13 20.73 -11.28
N GLY A 39 -12.73 21.00 -10.12
CA GLY A 39 -13.94 21.81 -9.98
C GLY A 39 -15.25 21.06 -10.23
N GLU A 40 -15.22 19.73 -10.33
CA GLU A 40 -16.45 18.93 -10.44
C GLU A 40 -17.16 18.82 -9.08
N ALA A 41 -18.50 18.79 -9.12
CA ALA A 41 -19.31 18.48 -7.95
C ALA A 41 -19.21 16.98 -7.62
N VAL A 42 -18.67 16.65 -6.44
CA VAL A 42 -18.44 15.26 -6.01
C VAL A 42 -19.33 14.86 -4.84
N SER A 43 -19.54 13.55 -4.68
CA SER A 43 -20.27 13.03 -3.53
C SER A 43 -19.39 13.05 -2.27
N GLY A 44 -19.99 13.22 -1.08
CA GLY A 44 -19.22 13.23 0.17
C GLY A 44 -18.75 11.84 0.64
N PRO A 45 -17.76 11.75 1.55
CA PRO A 45 -17.17 10.49 1.99
C PRO A 45 -18.16 9.54 2.69
N VAL A 46 -19.26 10.08 3.24
CA VAL A 46 -20.31 9.31 3.92
C VAL A 46 -20.88 8.19 3.04
N ARG A 47 -20.95 8.40 1.73
CA ARG A 47 -21.43 7.39 0.78
C ARG A 47 -20.52 6.16 0.73
N HIS A 48 -19.20 6.38 0.76
CA HIS A 48 -18.20 5.31 0.78
C HIS A 48 -18.23 4.56 2.10
N VAL A 49 -18.36 5.27 3.23
CA VAL A 49 -18.48 4.66 4.56
C VAL A 49 -19.72 3.76 4.64
N ARG A 50 -20.88 4.22 4.14
CA ARG A 50 -22.10 3.41 4.12
C ARG A 50 -21.95 2.16 3.25
N ARG A 51 -21.32 2.28 2.07
CA ARG A 51 -21.06 1.15 1.17
C ARG A 51 -20.13 0.11 1.81
N ALA A 52 -19.04 0.56 2.44
CA ALA A 52 -18.14 -0.32 3.17
C ALA A 52 -18.85 -1.05 4.31
N GLY A 53 -19.68 -0.34 5.10
CA GLY A 53 -20.47 -0.96 6.16
C GLY A 53 -21.45 -2.03 5.65
N LEU A 54 -22.13 -1.77 4.53
CA LEU A 54 -23.00 -2.75 3.87
C LEU A 54 -22.22 -3.96 3.37
N PHE A 55 -21.02 -3.74 2.80
CA PHE A 55 -20.13 -4.81 2.35
C PHE A 55 -19.70 -5.72 3.49
N TRP A 56 -19.15 -5.16 4.58
CA TRP A 56 -18.71 -5.98 5.71
C TRP A 56 -19.88 -6.76 6.31
N ARG A 57 -21.05 -6.13 6.45
CA ARG A 57 -22.25 -6.82 6.92
C ARG A 57 -22.67 -7.97 6.00
N ALA A 58 -22.53 -7.81 4.68
CA ALA A 58 -22.83 -8.85 3.72
C ALA A 58 -21.77 -9.96 3.71
N ALA A 59 -20.48 -9.61 3.78
CA ALA A 59 -19.36 -10.56 3.80
C ALA A 59 -19.42 -11.53 5.00
N PHE A 60 -19.96 -11.10 6.14
CA PHE A 60 -20.20 -11.98 7.29
C PHE A 60 -21.43 -12.89 7.15
N ARG A 61 -22.32 -12.62 6.20
CA ARG A 61 -23.62 -13.32 6.06
C ARG A 61 -23.71 -14.17 4.81
N GLN A 62 -22.93 -13.86 3.79
CA GLN A 62 -22.98 -14.49 2.48
C GLN A 62 -21.58 -14.94 2.07
N PRO A 63 -21.45 -16.13 1.46
CA PRO A 63 -20.16 -16.59 0.97
C PRO A 63 -19.67 -15.71 -0.19
N LEU A 64 -18.42 -15.28 -0.10
CA LEU A 64 -17.73 -14.62 -1.20
C LEU A 64 -17.31 -15.66 -2.25
N ALA A 65 -17.26 -15.25 -3.51
CA ALA A 65 -16.67 -16.08 -4.56
C ALA A 65 -15.20 -16.41 -4.21
N PRO A 66 -14.69 -17.62 -4.48
CA PRO A 66 -13.36 -18.06 -4.01
C PRO A 66 -12.22 -17.11 -4.41
N GLY A 67 -12.24 -16.60 -5.64
CA GLY A 67 -11.25 -15.64 -6.12
C GLY A 67 -11.29 -14.32 -5.33
N MET A 68 -12.49 -13.78 -5.06
CA MET A 68 -12.65 -12.55 -4.27
C MET A 68 -12.25 -12.76 -2.80
N ALA A 69 -12.58 -13.92 -2.24
CA ALA A 69 -12.19 -14.29 -0.88
C ALA A 69 -10.65 -14.36 -0.75
N LEU A 70 -9.96 -14.92 -1.76
CA LEU A 70 -8.50 -14.99 -1.77
C LEU A 70 -7.87 -13.60 -1.92
N VAL A 71 -8.38 -12.74 -2.80
CA VAL A 71 -7.91 -11.35 -2.92
C VAL A 71 -8.12 -10.57 -1.62
N LEU A 72 -9.28 -10.75 -0.98
CA LEU A 72 -9.55 -10.13 0.32
C LEU A 72 -8.60 -10.66 1.40
N ALA A 73 -8.37 -11.98 1.46
CA ALA A 73 -7.46 -12.59 2.41
C ALA A 73 -6.03 -12.08 2.24
N VAL A 74 -5.55 -12.00 0.99
CA VAL A 74 -4.25 -11.41 0.67
C VAL A 74 -4.17 -9.95 1.13
N SER A 75 -5.20 -9.16 0.84
CA SER A 75 -5.22 -7.75 1.24
C SER A 75 -5.19 -7.58 2.76
N LEU A 76 -5.99 -8.38 3.49
CA LEU A 76 -6.03 -8.38 4.95
C LEU A 76 -4.70 -8.85 5.56
N LEU A 77 -4.07 -9.86 4.97
CA LEU A 77 -2.76 -10.34 5.38
C LEU A 77 -1.70 -9.24 5.19
N SER A 78 -1.70 -8.55 4.05
CA SER A 78 -0.80 -7.41 3.81
C SER A 78 -1.00 -6.32 4.86
N LEU A 79 -2.24 -5.94 5.19
CA LEU A 79 -2.51 -4.93 6.23
C LEU A 79 -2.05 -5.38 7.63
N ALA A 80 -2.11 -6.68 7.92
CA ALA A 80 -1.68 -7.24 9.20
C ALA A 80 -0.16 -7.30 9.36
N VAL A 81 0.54 -7.43 8.25
CA VAL A 81 2.00 -7.58 8.19
C VAL A 81 2.70 -6.21 8.15
N LEU A 82 2.12 -5.23 7.46
CA LEU A 82 2.73 -3.92 7.26
C LEU A 82 2.93 -3.14 8.58
N PRO A 83 4.08 -2.47 8.78
CA PRO A 83 4.34 -1.59 9.92
C PRO A 83 3.64 -0.23 9.85
N ALA A 84 2.37 -0.19 9.45
CA ALA A 84 1.67 1.05 9.14
C ALA A 84 1.66 2.06 10.31
N VAL A 85 1.50 1.61 11.55
CA VAL A 85 1.55 2.50 12.73
C VAL A 85 2.80 2.22 13.57
N THR A 86 3.10 0.95 13.81
CA THR A 86 4.20 0.56 14.68
C THR A 86 4.90 -0.73 14.25
N THR A 87 6.18 -0.88 14.65
CA THR A 87 6.94 -2.14 14.52
C THR A 87 6.58 -3.20 15.57
N GLY A 88 5.64 -2.93 16.49
CA GLY A 88 5.24 -3.84 17.56
C GLY A 88 4.35 -5.03 17.17
N GLY A 89 3.94 -5.13 15.91
CA GLY A 89 2.98 -6.16 15.44
C GLY A 89 3.51 -7.60 15.52
N ALA A 90 2.60 -8.57 15.70
CA ALA A 90 2.95 -9.99 15.81
C ALA A 90 3.53 -10.58 14.50
N LEU A 91 3.14 -10.04 13.35
CA LEU A 91 3.55 -10.53 12.02
C LEU A 91 4.62 -9.65 11.36
N ILE A 92 5.25 -8.76 12.13
CA ILE A 92 6.17 -7.76 11.60
C ILE A 92 7.39 -8.37 10.89
N SER A 93 7.82 -9.56 11.28
CA SER A 93 8.92 -10.28 10.65
C SER A 93 8.63 -10.70 9.20
N LEU A 94 7.35 -10.71 8.81
CA LEU A 94 6.92 -11.01 7.44
C LEU A 94 6.82 -9.75 6.58
N ALA A 95 7.14 -8.56 7.11
CA ALA A 95 7.00 -7.27 6.43
C ALA A 95 8.08 -7.03 5.37
N ASN A 96 8.34 -8.02 4.54
CA ASN A 96 9.22 -7.90 3.40
C ASN A 96 8.48 -7.18 2.26
N PRO A 97 8.98 -6.05 1.75
CA PRO A 97 8.28 -5.25 0.75
C PRO A 97 8.12 -5.98 -0.58
N LEU A 98 9.08 -6.81 -0.99
CA LEU A 98 8.97 -7.65 -2.17
C LEU A 98 7.87 -8.71 -2.00
N LEU A 99 7.83 -9.40 -0.86
CA LEU A 99 6.80 -10.40 -0.58
C LEU A 99 5.40 -9.78 -0.56
N VAL A 100 5.21 -8.71 0.22
CA VAL A 100 3.92 -8.01 0.33
C VAL A 100 3.52 -7.44 -1.03
N GLY A 101 4.46 -6.82 -1.75
CA GLY A 101 4.21 -6.27 -3.08
C GLY A 101 3.79 -7.34 -4.09
N ILE A 102 4.49 -8.48 -4.16
CA ILE A 102 4.13 -9.59 -5.05
C ILE A 102 2.75 -10.14 -4.70
N LEU A 103 2.44 -10.34 -3.42
CA LEU A 103 1.11 -10.81 -2.99
C LEU A 103 0.02 -9.86 -3.47
N LEU A 104 0.20 -8.55 -3.32
CA LEU A 104 -0.76 -7.55 -3.79
C LEU A 104 -0.90 -7.53 -5.32
N LEU A 105 0.20 -7.70 -6.06
CA LEU A 105 0.17 -7.82 -7.52
C LEU A 105 -0.55 -9.10 -7.98
N VAL A 106 -0.36 -10.22 -7.30
CA VAL A 106 -1.12 -11.46 -7.54
C VAL A 106 -2.60 -11.24 -7.26
N GLY A 107 -2.94 -10.61 -6.13
CA GLY A 107 -4.32 -10.24 -5.80
C GLY A 107 -4.96 -9.37 -6.88
N ARG A 108 -4.20 -8.43 -7.44
CA ARG A 108 -4.62 -7.57 -8.56
C ARG A 108 -4.91 -8.36 -9.83
N LEU A 109 -4.12 -9.39 -10.13
CA LEU A 109 -4.30 -10.25 -11.30
C LEU A 109 -5.47 -11.23 -11.13
N MET A 110 -5.83 -11.59 -9.90
CA MET A 110 -6.97 -12.47 -9.61
C MET A 110 -8.32 -11.74 -9.56
N LEU A 111 -8.29 -10.40 -9.65
CA LEU A 111 -9.48 -9.58 -9.56
C LEU A 111 -10.17 -9.40 -10.92
N GLY A 112 -11.31 -10.05 -11.09
CA GLY A 112 -12.15 -9.96 -12.30
C GLY A 112 -11.49 -10.64 -13.51
N CYS A 113 -11.71 -10.09 -14.71
CA CYS A 113 -11.09 -10.57 -15.94
C CYS A 113 -10.08 -9.53 -16.46
N PRO A 114 -8.83 -9.51 -15.98
CA PRO A 114 -7.84 -8.55 -16.46
C PRO A 114 -7.36 -8.87 -17.88
N SER A 115 -7.06 -7.82 -18.65
CA SER A 115 -6.27 -7.94 -19.88
C SER A 115 -4.83 -8.29 -19.50
N LEU A 116 -4.42 -9.54 -19.75
CA LEU A 116 -3.08 -10.03 -19.41
C LEU A 116 -1.97 -9.20 -20.05
N ARG A 117 -2.20 -8.71 -21.28
CA ARG A 117 -1.23 -7.89 -22.01
C ARG A 117 -1.02 -6.53 -21.34
N ASP A 118 -2.11 -5.87 -20.97
CA ASP A 118 -2.04 -4.52 -20.37
C ASP A 118 -1.57 -4.58 -18.93
N GLU A 119 -1.96 -5.61 -18.18
CA GLU A 119 -1.48 -5.81 -16.82
C GLU A 119 -0.04 -6.30 -16.80
N GLY A 120 0.41 -7.13 -17.75
CA GLY A 120 1.81 -7.54 -17.85
C GLY A 120 2.75 -6.34 -17.99
N ARG A 121 2.37 -5.32 -18.76
CA ARG A 121 3.13 -4.06 -18.90
C ARG A 121 3.20 -3.22 -17.63
N ARG A 122 2.30 -3.44 -16.66
CA ARG A 122 2.24 -2.70 -15.39
C ARG A 122 2.92 -3.48 -14.26
N VAL A 123 2.62 -4.78 -14.19
CA VAL A 123 3.10 -5.69 -13.15
C VAL A 123 4.59 -5.96 -13.32
N LEU A 124 5.08 -6.18 -14.56
CA LEU A 124 6.49 -6.52 -14.77
C LEU A 124 7.43 -5.41 -14.28
N PRO A 125 7.26 -4.12 -14.65
CA PRO A 125 8.10 -3.06 -14.10
C PRO A 125 7.93 -2.91 -12.58
N ALA A 126 6.72 -3.09 -12.04
CA ALA A 126 6.51 -3.02 -10.60
C ALA A 126 7.28 -4.13 -9.85
N VAL A 127 7.29 -5.36 -10.37
CA VAL A 127 8.12 -6.45 -9.82
C VAL A 127 9.60 -6.09 -9.86
N LEU A 128 10.09 -5.54 -10.97
CA LEU A 128 11.48 -5.11 -11.08
C LEU A 128 11.83 -4.03 -10.04
N VAL A 129 10.94 -3.05 -9.83
CA VAL A 129 11.15 -2.00 -8.83
C VAL A 129 11.05 -2.55 -7.41
N LEU A 130 10.18 -3.52 -7.13
CA LEU A 130 10.14 -4.22 -5.84
C LEU A 130 11.45 -4.97 -5.58
N CYS A 131 11.98 -5.68 -6.59
CA CYS A 131 13.28 -6.34 -6.49
C CYS A 131 14.42 -5.34 -6.25
N LEU A 132 14.38 -4.18 -6.93
CA LEU A 132 15.33 -3.09 -6.70
C LEU A 132 15.22 -2.56 -5.26
N THR A 133 14.00 -2.33 -4.79
CA THR A 133 13.73 -1.83 -3.42
C THR A 133 14.34 -2.79 -2.39
N GLU A 134 14.11 -4.09 -2.54
CA GLU A 134 14.67 -5.12 -1.67
C GLU A 134 16.20 -5.16 -1.73
N ALA A 135 16.79 -5.08 -2.93
CA ALA A 135 18.24 -5.04 -3.10
C ALA A 135 18.86 -3.80 -2.43
N LEU A 136 18.21 -2.64 -2.54
CA LEU A 136 18.67 -1.41 -1.89
C LEU A 136 18.61 -1.51 -0.37
N ILE A 137 17.52 -2.08 0.18
CA ILE A 137 17.39 -2.33 1.62
C ILE A 137 18.49 -3.29 2.09
N ALA A 138 18.70 -4.40 1.39
CA ALA A 138 19.72 -5.38 1.74
C ALA A 138 21.15 -4.81 1.68
N LEU A 139 21.42 -3.90 0.74
CA LEU A 139 22.72 -3.23 0.61
C LEU A 139 22.95 -2.15 1.67
N ALA A 140 21.90 -1.41 2.03
CA ALA A 140 22.01 -0.24 2.90
C ALA A 140 21.83 -0.57 4.39
N ALA A 141 21.05 -1.61 4.71
CA ALA A 141 20.77 -2.04 6.07
C ALA A 141 20.99 -3.57 6.20
N PRO A 142 22.25 -4.03 6.16
CA PRO A 142 22.55 -5.45 6.29
C PRO A 142 22.10 -5.97 7.67
N GLY A 143 21.27 -7.02 7.66
CA GLY A 143 20.67 -7.59 8.87
C GLY A 143 19.29 -7.02 9.22
N ALA A 144 18.75 -6.08 8.44
CA ALA A 144 17.35 -5.69 8.54
C ALA A 144 16.44 -6.82 8.02
N ASP A 145 15.70 -7.47 8.91
CA ASP A 145 14.65 -8.42 8.54
C ASP A 145 13.39 -7.66 8.09
N GLY A 146 13.35 -7.31 6.80
CA GLY A 146 12.22 -6.62 6.16
C GLY A 146 12.02 -5.17 6.65
N LEU A 147 10.83 -4.62 6.40
CA LEU A 147 10.47 -3.24 6.74
C LEU A 147 10.50 -2.98 8.25
N GLY A 148 10.11 -3.97 9.07
CA GLY A 148 10.15 -3.83 10.53
C GLY A 148 11.57 -3.61 11.04
N GLY A 149 12.51 -4.43 10.56
CA GLY A 149 13.94 -4.29 10.86
C GLY A 149 14.52 -2.98 10.32
N LEU A 150 14.17 -2.62 9.09
CA LEU A 150 14.61 -1.36 8.47
C LEU A 150 14.16 -0.13 9.27
N CYS A 151 12.88 -0.09 9.68
CA CYS A 151 12.34 1.01 10.47
C CYS A 151 13.12 1.14 11.80
N ALA A 152 13.43 0.02 12.46
CA ALA A 152 14.20 0.03 13.69
C ALA A 152 15.65 0.52 13.47
N MET A 153 16.32 0.04 12.42
CA MET A 153 17.71 0.44 12.12
C MET A 153 17.81 1.92 11.77
N LEU A 154 16.90 2.46 10.97
CA LEU A 154 16.91 3.88 10.57
C LEU A 154 16.72 4.86 11.74
N HIS A 155 16.09 4.44 12.83
CA HIS A 155 16.00 5.24 14.04
C HIS A 155 17.31 5.28 14.85
N ILE A 156 18.14 4.26 14.70
CA ILE A 156 19.42 4.16 15.40
C ILE A 156 20.50 4.88 14.59
N GLU A 157 20.58 4.55 13.30
CA GLU A 157 21.57 5.10 12.38
C GLU A 157 20.90 5.42 11.03
N PRO A 158 20.62 6.70 10.75
CA PRO A 158 20.03 7.09 9.48
C PRO A 158 21.05 6.87 8.37
N VAL A 159 20.68 6.08 7.36
CA VAL A 159 21.57 5.80 6.22
C VAL A 159 21.38 6.90 5.16
N PRO A 160 22.39 7.74 4.90
CA PRO A 160 22.26 8.83 3.95
C PRO A 160 21.98 8.28 2.54
N GLY A 161 21.03 8.90 1.84
CA GLY A 161 20.63 8.51 0.48
C GLY A 161 19.62 7.36 0.39
N LEU A 162 19.45 6.53 1.43
CA LEU A 162 18.48 5.42 1.39
C LEU A 162 17.04 5.91 1.35
N GLU A 163 16.65 6.88 2.18
CA GLU A 163 15.28 7.43 2.18
C GLU A 163 14.91 8.06 0.84
N GLY A 164 15.85 8.79 0.22
CA GLY A 164 15.65 9.35 -1.12
C GLY A 164 15.52 8.26 -2.18
N ALA A 165 16.31 7.19 -2.07
CA ALA A 165 16.23 6.05 -2.98
C ALA A 165 14.90 5.30 -2.84
N LEU A 166 14.43 5.06 -1.62
CA LEU A 166 13.13 4.46 -1.34
C LEU A 166 11.98 5.36 -1.83
N GLY A 167 12.07 6.68 -1.62
CA GLY A 167 11.11 7.63 -2.18
C GLY A 167 11.04 7.58 -3.71
N ALA A 168 12.19 7.46 -4.39
CA ALA A 168 12.23 7.28 -5.84
C ALA A 168 11.65 5.91 -6.27
N CYS A 169 11.90 4.83 -5.52
CA CYS A 169 11.26 3.54 -5.74
C CYS A 169 9.72 3.62 -5.58
N VAL A 170 9.23 4.34 -4.56
CA VAL A 170 7.79 4.58 -4.36
C VAL A 170 7.18 5.30 -5.54
N LEU A 171 7.84 6.34 -6.07
CA LEU A 171 7.38 7.03 -7.28
C LEU A 171 7.35 6.09 -8.49
N ALA A 172 8.39 5.28 -8.68
CA ALA A 172 8.44 4.29 -9.76
C ALA A 172 7.32 3.22 -9.62
N LEU A 173 7.01 2.77 -8.41
CA LEU A 173 5.89 1.85 -8.14
C LEU A 173 4.53 2.50 -8.39
N ALA A 174 4.35 3.74 -7.92
CA ALA A 174 3.12 4.51 -8.12
C ALA A 174 2.84 4.78 -9.61
N ILE A 175 3.89 5.01 -10.41
CA ILE A 175 3.78 5.22 -11.86
C ILE A 175 3.55 3.90 -12.60
N SER A 176 4.31 2.85 -12.29
CA SER A 176 4.25 1.57 -13.01
C SER A 176 2.96 0.80 -12.74
N CYS A 177 2.53 0.72 -11.48
CA CYS A 177 1.32 0.03 -11.07
C CYS A 177 0.48 0.93 -10.13
N PRO A 178 -0.18 1.97 -10.66
CA PRO A 178 -1.09 2.80 -9.86
C PRO A 178 -2.30 1.97 -9.39
N PRO A 179 -2.97 2.38 -8.27
CA PRO A 179 -4.22 1.78 -7.83
C PRO A 179 -5.26 1.68 -8.96
N LEU A 180 -6.09 0.65 -8.91
CA LEU A 180 -7.12 0.42 -9.92
C LEU A 180 -8.13 1.57 -9.92
N ARG A 181 -8.34 2.20 -11.08
CA ARG A 181 -9.35 3.25 -11.28
C ARG A 181 -10.74 2.64 -11.39
N GLU A 182 -11.76 3.47 -11.19
CA GLU A 182 -13.15 3.07 -11.40
C GLU A 182 -13.39 2.56 -12.83
N ASP A 183 -12.84 3.23 -13.85
CA ASP A 183 -12.98 2.81 -15.25
C ASP A 183 -12.32 1.45 -15.54
N ASP A 184 -11.10 1.24 -15.02
CA ASP A 184 -10.41 -0.05 -15.16
C ASP A 184 -11.21 -1.17 -14.46
N MET A 185 -11.82 -0.85 -13.31
CA MET A 185 -12.69 -1.76 -12.57
C MET A 185 -13.98 -2.06 -13.34
N LEU A 186 -14.60 -1.07 -13.97
CA LEU A 186 -15.79 -1.29 -14.80
C LEU A 186 -15.50 -2.28 -15.92
N LEU A 187 -14.38 -2.12 -16.63
CA LEU A 187 -13.96 -3.03 -17.69
C LEU A 187 -13.68 -4.45 -17.17
N ARG A 188 -12.96 -4.58 -16.05
CA ARG A 188 -12.63 -5.88 -15.45
C ARG A 188 -13.83 -6.65 -14.93
N LEU A 189 -14.88 -5.94 -14.53
CA LEU A 189 -16.08 -6.51 -13.93
C LEU A 189 -17.26 -6.61 -14.93
N ASP A 190 -17.08 -6.21 -16.19
CA ASP A 190 -18.16 -6.16 -17.19
C ASP A 190 -18.79 -7.55 -17.43
N GLY A 191 -17.99 -8.61 -17.36
CA GLY A 191 -18.46 -10.00 -17.47
C GLY A 191 -19.32 -10.50 -16.30
N MET A 192 -19.41 -9.77 -15.18
CA MET A 192 -20.21 -10.19 -14.02
C MET A 192 -21.65 -9.67 -14.11
N LYS A 193 -22.58 -10.59 -14.39
CA LYS A 193 -24.01 -10.27 -14.54
C LYS A 193 -24.66 -9.82 -13.24
N ASP A 194 -24.31 -10.44 -12.11
CA ASP A 194 -24.89 -10.11 -10.81
C ASP A 194 -24.36 -8.76 -10.28
N ARG A 195 -25.29 -7.88 -9.91
CA ARG A 195 -24.98 -6.57 -9.34
C ARG A 195 -24.38 -6.70 -7.95
N ALA A 196 -24.87 -7.63 -7.12
CA ALA A 196 -24.36 -7.82 -5.77
C ALA A 196 -22.90 -8.31 -5.80
N ALA A 197 -22.60 -9.31 -6.64
CA ALA A 197 -21.23 -9.78 -6.86
C ALA A 197 -20.29 -8.66 -7.37
N ARG A 198 -20.74 -7.82 -8.31
CA ARG A 198 -19.94 -6.67 -8.79
C ARG A 198 -19.66 -5.66 -7.69
N ASP A 199 -20.66 -5.33 -6.88
CA ASP A 199 -20.49 -4.39 -5.78
C ASP A 199 -19.54 -4.96 -4.70
N MET A 200 -19.60 -6.27 -4.41
CA MET A 200 -18.62 -6.93 -3.55
C MET A 200 -17.20 -6.90 -4.14
N ALA A 201 -17.05 -7.18 -5.43
CA ALA A 201 -15.75 -7.15 -6.11
C ALA A 201 -15.10 -5.76 -6.06
N ARG A 202 -15.88 -4.69 -6.23
CA ARG A 202 -15.41 -3.30 -6.08
C ARG A 202 -14.89 -3.01 -4.68
N GLN A 203 -15.56 -3.50 -3.65
CA GLN A 203 -15.15 -3.29 -2.26
C GLN A 203 -13.89 -4.07 -1.93
N VAL A 204 -13.75 -5.30 -2.43
CA VAL A 204 -12.50 -6.09 -2.32
C VAL A 204 -11.35 -5.38 -3.05
N ALA A 205 -11.60 -4.84 -4.25
CA ALA A 205 -10.61 -4.07 -4.99
C ALA A 205 -10.16 -2.80 -4.24
N GLN A 206 -11.08 -2.14 -3.55
CA GLN A 206 -10.79 -1.00 -2.70
C GLN A 206 -9.84 -1.40 -1.55
N VAL A 207 -10.12 -2.47 -0.82
CA VAL A 207 -9.22 -2.97 0.25
C VAL A 207 -7.82 -3.30 -0.31
N LEU A 208 -7.75 -3.95 -1.48
CA LEU A 208 -6.49 -4.25 -2.16
C LEU A 208 -5.70 -2.97 -2.53
N ASN A 209 -6.39 -1.99 -3.12
CA ASN A 209 -5.80 -0.69 -3.48
C ASN A 209 -5.23 0.02 -2.24
N PHE A 210 -5.88 -0.07 -1.08
CA PHE A 210 -5.35 0.55 0.14
C PHE A 210 -4.18 -0.21 0.73
N ALA A 211 -4.20 -1.53 0.70
CA ALA A 211 -3.02 -2.30 1.11
C ALA A 211 -1.79 -1.93 0.26
N TRP A 212 -1.98 -1.66 -1.04
CA TRP A 212 -0.93 -1.11 -1.90
C TRP A 212 -0.48 0.29 -1.47
N ILE A 213 -1.41 1.20 -1.18
CA ILE A 213 -1.07 2.56 -0.72
C ILE A 213 -0.34 2.55 0.62
N PHE A 214 -0.74 1.69 1.57
CA PHE A 214 -0.05 1.55 2.84
C PHE A 214 1.37 1.00 2.66
N LEU A 215 1.57 0.03 1.75
CA LEU A 215 2.92 -0.42 1.38
C LEU A 215 3.77 0.75 0.83
N LEU A 216 3.21 1.56 -0.08
CA LEU A 216 3.90 2.74 -0.62
C LEU A 216 4.20 3.77 0.47
N ALA A 217 3.27 3.98 1.40
CA ALA A 217 3.43 4.91 2.51
C ALA A 217 4.54 4.44 3.48
N ASP A 218 4.58 3.15 3.83
CA ASP A 218 5.63 2.55 4.65
C ASP A 218 7.01 2.64 4.01
N LEU A 219 7.07 2.47 2.68
CA LEU A 219 8.31 2.65 1.92
C LEU A 219 8.74 4.11 1.77
N ALA A 220 7.80 5.06 1.69
CA ALA A 220 8.13 6.46 1.40
C ALA A 220 8.85 7.15 2.55
N LEU A 221 8.53 6.78 3.79
CA LEU A 221 9.10 7.41 4.99
C LEU A 221 9.15 6.42 6.17
N PRO A 222 9.95 5.35 6.06
CA PRO A 222 10.02 4.26 7.06
C PRO A 222 10.45 4.76 8.44
N ILE A 223 11.31 5.79 8.52
CA ILE A 223 11.76 6.39 9.79
C ILE A 223 10.63 6.98 10.63
N SER A 224 9.46 7.24 10.06
CA SER A 224 8.34 7.84 10.80
C SER A 224 7.41 6.80 11.44
N VAL A 225 7.67 5.51 11.25
CA VAL A 225 6.92 4.42 11.89
C VAL A 225 7.27 4.35 13.38
N GLY A 226 6.25 4.24 14.24
CA GLY A 226 6.44 4.18 15.68
C GLY A 226 7.20 2.93 16.13
N LEU A 227 8.26 3.10 16.92
CA LEU A 227 9.00 1.97 17.49
C LEU A 227 8.19 1.24 18.57
N ARG A 228 8.34 -0.09 18.62
CA ARG A 228 7.75 -0.96 19.65
C ARG A 228 8.08 -0.49 21.08
N ASP A 229 9.32 -0.10 21.32
CA ASP A 229 9.83 0.22 22.66
C ASP A 229 9.35 1.59 23.16
N ALA A 230 8.81 2.43 22.27
CA ALA A 230 8.25 3.73 22.62
C ALA A 230 6.82 3.66 23.19
N GLY A 231 6.25 2.46 23.38
CA GLY A 231 4.96 2.25 24.05
C GLY A 231 3.80 3.03 23.43
N LEU A 232 2.97 3.66 24.28
CA LEU A 232 1.80 4.45 23.83
C LEU A 232 2.19 5.70 23.06
N SER A 233 3.29 6.38 23.44
CA SER A 233 3.80 7.54 22.69
C SER A 233 4.19 7.17 21.27
N GLY A 234 4.84 6.02 21.07
CA GLY A 234 5.18 5.50 19.75
C GLY A 234 3.94 5.28 18.87
N TRP A 235 2.84 4.81 19.47
CA TRP A 235 1.57 4.63 18.76
C TRP A 235 0.96 5.95 18.26
N PHE A 236 0.90 6.98 19.10
CA PHE A 236 0.32 8.27 18.69
C PHE A 236 1.17 8.98 17.65
N VAL A 237 2.49 8.95 17.80
CA VAL A 237 3.43 9.49 16.81
C VAL A 237 3.30 8.72 15.50
N GLY A 238 3.29 7.39 15.56
CA GLY A 238 3.10 6.52 14.40
C GLY A 238 1.77 6.76 13.68
N LEU A 239 0.69 7.05 14.42
CA LEU A 239 -0.61 7.38 13.86
C LEU A 239 -0.60 8.72 13.11
N ALA A 240 -0.01 9.76 13.72
CA ALA A 240 0.14 11.05 13.08
C ALA A 240 1.02 10.96 11.82
N ALA A 241 2.13 10.22 11.91
CA ALA A 241 3.01 9.94 10.79
C ALA A 241 2.32 9.14 9.69
N LEU A 242 1.50 8.14 10.03
CA LEU A 242 0.72 7.37 9.06
C LEU A 242 -0.19 8.30 8.25
N LEU A 243 -0.92 9.21 8.90
CA LEU A 243 -1.77 10.17 8.20
C LEU A 243 -0.96 11.04 7.24
N ALA A 244 0.20 11.55 7.66
CA ALA A 244 1.07 12.36 6.82
C ALA A 244 1.60 11.58 5.61
N ARG A 245 2.07 10.34 5.82
CA ARG A 245 2.59 9.47 4.75
C ARG A 245 1.53 9.08 3.74
N VAL A 246 0.34 8.73 4.22
CA VAL A 246 -0.79 8.38 3.36
C VAL A 246 -1.23 9.60 2.55
N LEU A 247 -1.34 10.78 3.18
CA LEU A 247 -1.66 12.03 2.48
C LEU A 247 -0.63 12.34 1.40
N LEU A 248 0.66 12.16 1.70
CA LEU A 248 1.76 12.36 0.75
C LEU A 248 1.61 11.42 -0.47
N VAL A 249 1.42 10.12 -0.24
CA VAL A 249 1.23 9.14 -1.32
C VAL A 249 -0.03 9.46 -2.13
N VAL A 250 -1.13 9.82 -1.49
CA VAL A 250 -2.37 10.20 -2.18
C VAL A 250 -2.15 11.47 -3.02
N MET A 251 -1.48 12.49 -2.49
CA MET A 251 -1.15 13.72 -3.24
C MET A 251 -0.30 13.40 -4.47
N VAL A 252 0.70 12.52 -4.35
CA VAL A 252 1.50 12.04 -5.47
C VAL A 252 0.62 11.34 -6.51
N LEU A 253 -0.21 10.38 -6.09
CA LEU A 253 -1.10 9.64 -7.00
C LEU A 253 -2.10 10.56 -7.71
N VAL A 254 -2.69 11.51 -7.00
CA VAL A 254 -3.60 12.52 -7.56
C VAL A 254 -2.86 13.40 -8.57
N THR A 255 -1.64 13.83 -8.26
CA THR A 255 -0.81 14.64 -9.17
C THR A 255 -0.44 13.87 -10.44
N LEU A 256 -0.02 12.60 -10.31
CA LEU A 256 0.25 11.72 -11.44
C LEU A 256 -1.00 11.52 -12.32
N ARG A 257 -2.17 11.44 -11.69
CA ARG A 257 -3.45 11.33 -12.37
C ARG A 257 -3.80 12.61 -13.15
N LEU A 258 -3.67 13.77 -12.50
CA LEU A 258 -3.98 15.08 -13.11
C LEU A 258 -3.02 15.42 -14.26
N THR A 259 -1.76 15.01 -14.16
CA THR A 259 -0.74 15.23 -15.19
C THR A 259 -0.69 14.14 -16.26
N ALA A 260 -1.55 13.12 -16.15
CA ALA A 260 -1.58 11.94 -17.03
C ALA A 260 -0.22 11.21 -17.15
N GLN A 261 0.61 11.27 -16.10
CA GLN A 261 1.94 10.64 -16.05
C GLN A 261 1.92 9.21 -15.51
N GLU A 262 0.74 8.71 -15.11
CA GLU A 262 0.58 7.30 -14.76
C GLU A 262 0.96 6.37 -15.93
N ARG A 263 1.55 5.21 -15.62
CA ARG A 263 1.91 4.17 -16.60
C ARG A 263 2.97 4.60 -17.61
N SER A 264 3.72 5.66 -17.32
CA SER A 264 4.87 6.08 -18.13
C SER A 264 6.07 5.16 -17.90
N GLU A 265 6.41 4.35 -18.90
CA GLU A 265 7.59 3.47 -18.87
C GLU A 265 8.88 4.28 -18.68
N ARG A 266 8.97 5.44 -19.34
CA ARG A 266 10.14 6.33 -19.28
C ARG A 266 10.34 6.91 -17.88
N LEU A 267 9.28 7.40 -17.24
CA LEU A 267 9.39 7.94 -15.88
C LEU A 267 9.65 6.84 -14.85
N THR A 268 9.06 5.66 -15.04
CA THR A 268 9.34 4.49 -14.18
C THR A 268 10.84 4.16 -14.22
N ALA A 269 11.41 4.05 -15.43
CA ALA A 269 12.84 3.78 -15.60
C ALA A 269 13.72 4.91 -15.05
N LEU A 270 13.31 6.17 -15.25
CA LEU A 270 14.01 7.34 -14.71
C LEU A 270 14.09 7.28 -13.18
N PHE A 271 12.96 7.10 -12.49
CA PHE A 271 12.94 7.05 -11.03
C PHE A 271 13.64 5.82 -10.47
N ALA A 272 13.55 4.66 -11.14
CA ALA A 272 14.35 3.49 -10.77
C ALA A 272 15.87 3.76 -10.90
N GLY A 273 16.29 4.45 -11.97
CA GLY A 273 17.67 4.89 -12.14
C GLY A 273 18.11 5.90 -11.09
N VAL A 274 17.27 6.89 -10.77
CA VAL A 274 17.51 7.88 -9.71
C VAL A 274 17.65 7.20 -8.36
N ALA A 275 16.82 6.19 -8.05
CA ALA A 275 16.93 5.43 -6.81
C ALA A 275 18.32 4.78 -6.68
N LEU A 276 18.80 4.15 -7.75
CA LEU A 276 20.13 3.54 -7.79
C LEU A 276 21.25 4.59 -7.61
N LEU A 277 21.14 5.74 -8.28
CA LEU A 277 22.11 6.83 -8.17
C LEU A 277 22.14 7.43 -6.76
N LEU A 278 20.99 7.64 -6.13
CA LEU A 278 20.90 8.16 -4.76
C LEU A 278 21.48 7.17 -3.75
N ALA A 279 21.20 5.88 -3.90
CA ALA A 279 21.77 4.85 -3.04
C ALA A 279 23.30 4.75 -3.19
N LEU A 280 23.81 4.80 -4.42
CA LEU A 280 25.25 4.81 -4.68
C LEU A 280 25.91 6.07 -4.13
N ALA A 281 25.31 7.24 -4.37
CA ALA A 281 25.80 8.52 -3.85
C ALA A 281 25.85 8.53 -2.32
N GLY A 282 24.82 8.00 -1.66
CA GLY A 282 24.77 7.84 -0.20
C GLY A 282 25.92 6.98 0.32
N ARG A 283 26.20 5.85 -0.34
CA ARG A 283 27.30 4.95 0.03
C ARG A 283 28.69 5.57 -0.16
N PHE A 284 28.87 6.43 -1.16
CA PHE A 284 30.15 7.12 -1.39
C PHE A 284 30.33 8.38 -0.52
N ALA A 285 29.28 8.85 0.15
CA ALA A 285 29.33 9.99 1.05
C ALA A 285 29.70 9.60 2.50
N THR A 286 29.73 8.30 2.81
CA THR A 286 30.07 7.70 4.11
C THR A 286 31.41 6.99 4.06
#